data_AF-A0A2W1A425-F1
#
_entry.id   AF-A0A2W1A425-F1
#
_cell.length_a   1.000
_cell.length_b   1.000
_cell.length_c   1.000
_cell.angle_alpha   90.00
_cell.angle_beta   90.00
_cell.angle_gamma   90.00
#
_symmetry.space_group_name_H-M   'P 1'
#
loop_
_entity.id
_entity.type
_entity.pdbx_description
1 polymer ?
#
loop_
_entity_poly.entity_id
_entity_poly.type
_entity_poly.pdbx_seq_one_letter_code
_entity_poly.pdbx_strand_id
1 'polypeptide(L)'
;MVSAFGYVSGAVFNPALTIGLWSINKIGSMKAILFIIAQILGGFFGFLGVKFLLVREASLSILAVPILNGSVTIIEGILIEAILTFFLMIVVLCVAVDKRGSSQIAGLAIGFVIVMDIFAGGALTGAAMNPARVFGPALIEQVWDNHIVYWIGPILGSVIAAFVYKYVLSDESQ
;
A
#
# COMPACT_ATOMS: atom_id res chain seq x y z
N MET A 1 -1.08 -11.49 -7.25
CA MET A 1 -1.80 -10.46 -8.01
C MET A 1 -0.88 -9.69 -8.96
N VAL A 2 0.27 -9.19 -8.50
CA VAL A 2 1.23 -8.47 -9.37
C VAL A 2 1.64 -9.29 -10.60
N SER A 3 2.07 -10.54 -10.44
CA SER A 3 2.44 -11.39 -11.59
C SER A 3 1.28 -11.65 -12.57
N ALA A 4 0.03 -11.59 -12.09
CA ALA A 4 -1.16 -11.88 -12.89
C ALA A 4 -1.67 -10.65 -13.65
N PHE A 5 -1.59 -9.46 -13.06
CA PHE A 5 -2.19 -8.24 -13.61
C PHE A 5 -1.18 -7.15 -13.95
N GLY A 6 0.12 -7.39 -13.74
CA GLY A 6 1.18 -6.42 -13.99
C GLY A 6 1.19 -5.94 -15.44
N TYR A 7 1.03 -6.85 -16.40
CA TYR A 7 0.98 -6.51 -17.83
C TYR A 7 -0.30 -5.76 -18.25
N VAL A 8 -1.37 -5.82 -17.45
CA VAL A 8 -2.66 -5.16 -17.74
C VAL A 8 -2.66 -3.72 -17.25
N SER A 9 -2.31 -3.50 -15.98
CA SER A 9 -2.48 -2.20 -15.31
C SER A 9 -1.23 -1.69 -14.60
N GLY A 10 -0.16 -2.49 -14.55
CA GLY A 10 0.97 -2.28 -13.64
C GLY A 10 0.72 -2.82 -12.22
N ALA A 11 -0.47 -3.34 -11.94
CA ALA A 11 -0.82 -4.01 -10.67
C ALA A 11 -0.46 -3.21 -9.41
N VAL A 12 -0.67 -1.90 -9.43
CA VAL A 12 -0.30 -0.99 -8.32
C VAL A 12 -1.11 -1.27 -7.06
N PHE A 13 -2.42 -1.51 -7.20
CA PHE A 13 -3.36 -1.92 -6.13
C PHE A 13 -3.32 -1.11 -4.81
N ASN A 14 -2.73 0.09 -4.82
CA ASN A 14 -2.44 0.86 -3.63
C ASN A 14 -2.46 2.37 -3.94
N PRO A 15 -3.34 3.16 -3.28
CA PRO A 15 -3.40 4.61 -3.47
C PRO A 15 -2.09 5.32 -3.16
N ALA A 16 -1.36 4.89 -2.12
CA ALA A 16 -0.09 5.50 -1.74
C ALA A 16 0.96 5.31 -2.85
N LEU A 17 1.12 4.08 -3.36
CA LEU A 17 2.04 3.81 -4.47
C LEU A 17 1.61 4.51 -5.76
N THR A 18 0.31 4.64 -6.00
CA THR A 18 -0.23 5.40 -7.13
C THR A 18 0.19 6.88 -7.03
N ILE A 19 0.05 7.49 -5.85
CA ILE A 19 0.50 8.86 -5.59
C ILE A 19 2.02 8.98 -5.71
N GLY A 20 2.79 8.01 -5.21
CA GLY A 20 4.25 7.96 -5.37
C GLY A 20 4.65 7.97 -6.85
N LEU A 21 4.08 7.08 -7.66
CA LEU A 21 4.31 7.03 -9.11
C LEU A 21 3.90 8.34 -9.80
N TRP A 22 2.79 8.94 -9.37
CA TRP A 22 2.29 10.20 -9.91
C TRP A 22 3.23 11.36 -9.60
N SER A 23 3.78 11.43 -8.38
CA SER A 23 4.69 12.49 -7.92
C SER A 23 5.97 12.61 -8.75
N ILE A 24 6.39 11.52 -9.41
CA ILE A 24 7.55 11.47 -10.29
C ILE A 24 7.19 11.34 -11.77
N ASN A 25 5.93 11.62 -12.15
CA ASN A 25 5.41 11.58 -13.52
C ASN A 25 5.47 10.20 -14.20
N LYS A 26 5.47 9.10 -13.45
CA LYS A 26 5.40 7.74 -14.02
C LYS A 26 3.97 7.31 -14.38
N ILE A 27 2.96 8.02 -13.89
CA ILE A 27 1.56 7.89 -14.32
C ILE A 27 0.93 9.27 -14.53
N GLY A 28 0.04 9.41 -15.52
CA GLY A 28 -0.69 10.66 -15.77
C GLY A 28 -1.82 10.90 -14.75
N SER A 29 -2.16 12.16 -14.52
CA SER A 29 -3.11 12.58 -13.45
C SER A 29 -4.47 11.92 -13.55
N MET A 30 -5.08 11.84 -14.73
CA MET A 30 -6.38 11.18 -14.90
C MET A 30 -6.31 9.69 -14.55
N LYS A 31 -5.24 9.00 -14.98
CA LYS A 31 -5.04 7.59 -14.65
C LYS A 31 -4.81 7.39 -13.15
N ALA A 32 -4.07 8.27 -12.50
CA ALA A 32 -3.84 8.25 -11.06
C ALA A 32 -5.18 8.36 -10.29
N ILE A 33 -6.02 9.33 -10.65
CA ILE A 33 -7.33 9.54 -10.03
C ILE A 33 -8.21 8.29 -10.19
N LEU A 34 -8.32 7.77 -11.42
CA LEU A 34 -9.12 6.57 -11.70
C LEU A 34 -8.58 5.34 -10.96
N PHE A 35 -7.26 5.20 -10.83
CA PHE A 35 -6.63 4.12 -10.08
C PHE A 35 -6.99 4.19 -8.59
N ILE A 36 -6.87 5.37 -7.97
CA ILE A 36 -7.19 5.56 -6.55
C ILE A 36 -8.66 5.21 -6.28
N ILE A 37 -9.58 5.69 -7.12
CA ILE A 37 -11.02 5.37 -7.00
C ILE A 37 -11.24 3.86 -7.12
N ALA A 38 -10.69 3.23 -8.17
CA ALA A 38 -10.84 1.80 -8.40
C ALA A 38 -10.25 0.95 -7.26
N GLN A 39 -9.12 1.38 -6.69
CA GLN A 39 -8.45 0.70 -5.58
C GLN A 39 -9.28 0.79 -4.29
N ILE A 40 -9.81 1.97 -3.96
CA ILE A 40 -10.69 2.16 -2.80
C ILE A 40 -11.96 1.31 -2.94
N LEU A 41 -12.61 1.35 -4.09
CA LEU A 41 -13.80 0.53 -4.37
C LEU A 41 -13.47 -0.97 -4.30
N GLY A 42 -12.34 -1.39 -4.88
CA GLY A 42 -11.88 -2.77 -4.82
C GLY A 42 -11.60 -3.25 -3.40
N GLY A 43 -10.96 -2.42 -2.56
CA GLY A 43 -10.73 -2.71 -1.14
C GLY A 43 -12.04 -2.86 -0.36
N PHE A 44 -13.01 -1.97 -0.61
CA PHE A 44 -14.35 -2.05 -0.03
C PHE A 44 -15.10 -3.32 -0.44
N PHE A 45 -15.26 -3.58 -1.74
CA PHE A 45 -15.98 -4.76 -2.22
C PHE A 45 -15.26 -6.07 -1.88
N GLY A 46 -13.93 -6.07 -1.87
CA GLY A 46 -13.13 -7.22 -1.45
C GLY A 46 -13.39 -7.58 0.01
N PHE A 47 -13.36 -6.60 0.92
CA PHE A 47 -13.68 -6.86 2.33
C PHE A 47 -15.15 -7.25 2.54
N LEU A 48 -16.08 -6.62 1.81
CA LEU A 48 -17.49 -6.99 1.86
C LEU A 48 -17.71 -8.47 1.48
N GLY A 49 -17.02 -8.94 0.44
CA GLY A 49 -17.04 -10.35 0.04
C GLY A 49 -16.47 -11.27 1.12
N VAL A 50 -15.34 -10.92 1.73
CA VAL A 50 -14.75 -11.67 2.86
C VAL A 50 -15.73 -11.76 4.03
N LYS A 51 -16.33 -10.64 4.43
CA LYS A 51 -17.30 -10.58 5.53
C LYS A 51 -18.51 -11.46 5.25
N PHE A 52 -19.08 -11.35 4.05
CA PHE A 52 -20.27 -12.13 3.66
C PHE A 52 -20.00 -13.63 3.55
N LEU A 53 -18.85 -14.03 3.00
CA LEU A 53 -18.56 -15.44 2.70
C LEU A 53 -17.93 -16.20 3.86
N LEU A 54 -17.10 -15.54 4.67
CA LEU A 54 -16.22 -16.20 5.63
C LEU A 54 -16.62 -15.96 7.10
N VAL A 55 -17.40 -14.92 7.40
CA VAL A 55 -17.84 -14.61 8.77
C VAL A 55 -19.27 -15.08 8.96
N ARG A 56 -19.43 -16.21 9.68
CA ARG A 56 -20.74 -16.81 9.98
C ARG A 56 -21.24 -16.52 11.40
N GLU A 57 -20.35 -16.12 12.31
CA GLU A 57 -20.67 -15.83 13.71
C GLU A 57 -20.23 -14.41 14.11
N ALA A 58 -21.03 -13.77 14.96
CA ALA A 58 -20.83 -12.39 15.40
C ALA A 58 -19.62 -12.19 16.34
N SER A 59 -18.91 -13.26 16.74
CA SER A 59 -17.78 -13.23 17.67
C SER A 59 -16.47 -12.70 17.05
N LEU A 60 -16.41 -12.50 15.73
CA LEU A 60 -15.26 -11.94 15.01
C LEU A 60 -15.41 -10.41 14.80
N SER A 61 -15.68 -9.67 15.87
CA SER A 61 -16.20 -8.29 15.82
C SER A 61 -15.24 -7.22 15.26
N ILE A 62 -13.96 -7.54 15.00
CA ILE A 62 -13.03 -6.64 14.29
C ILE A 62 -12.13 -7.45 13.35
N LEU A 63 -12.66 -7.81 12.18
CA LEU A 63 -11.90 -8.61 11.22
C LEU A 63 -10.98 -7.73 10.37
N ALA A 64 -9.68 -8.04 10.39
CA ALA A 64 -8.69 -7.55 9.42
C ALA A 64 -8.50 -6.03 9.27
N VAL A 65 -9.10 -5.20 10.14
CA VAL A 65 -8.82 -3.76 10.24
C VAL A 65 -7.42 -3.59 10.88
N PRO A 66 -6.47 -2.89 10.23
CA PRO A 66 -5.23 -2.45 10.89
C PRO A 66 -5.56 -1.57 12.08
N ILE A 67 -4.98 -1.90 13.24
CA ILE A 67 -5.18 -1.15 14.48
C ILE A 67 -3.81 -0.70 14.98
N LEU A 68 -3.72 0.57 15.36
CA LEU A 68 -2.55 1.12 16.02
C LEU A 68 -2.46 0.52 17.42
N ASN A 69 -1.32 -0.08 17.73
CA ASN A 69 -1.07 -0.63 19.05
C ASN A 69 -1.17 0.49 20.10
N GLY A 70 -1.82 0.22 21.23
CA GLY A 70 -2.03 1.20 22.30
C GLY A 70 -0.74 1.74 22.94
N SER A 71 0.40 1.09 22.74
CA SER A 71 1.71 1.58 23.16
C SER A 71 2.42 2.48 22.13
N VAL A 72 1.82 2.71 20.96
CA VAL A 72 2.41 3.46 19.85
C VAL A 72 1.62 4.75 19.63
N THR A 73 2.31 5.88 19.62
CA THR A 73 1.69 7.18 19.35
C THR A 73 1.31 7.33 17.88
N ILE A 74 0.43 8.30 17.56
CA ILE A 74 0.03 8.61 16.17
C ILE A 74 1.26 8.94 15.30
N ILE A 75 2.20 9.73 15.83
CA ILE A 75 3.40 10.15 15.08
C ILE A 75 4.31 8.95 14.83
N GLU A 76 4.55 8.10 15.83
CA GLU A 76 5.32 6.87 15.65
C GLU A 76 4.65 5.94 14.64
N GLY A 77 3.32 5.79 14.70
CA GLY A 77 2.56 5.02 13.72
C GLY A 77 2.71 5.55 12.29
N ILE A 78 2.65 6.88 12.09
CA ILE A 78 2.88 7.52 10.79
C ILE A 78 4.29 7.21 10.29
N LEU A 79 5.30 7.32 11.16
CA LEU A 79 6.70 7.05 10.79
C LEU A 79 6.93 5.58 10.45
N ILE A 80 6.35 4.66 11.23
CA ILE A 80 6.41 3.22 10.96
C ILE A 80 5.79 2.93 9.59
N GLU A 81 4.54 3.33 9.36
CA GLU A 81 3.86 3.11 8.06
C GLU A 81 4.58 3.79 6.88
N ALA A 82 5.24 4.92 7.10
CA ALA A 82 6.07 5.56 6.10
C ALA A 82 7.31 4.72 5.77
N ILE A 83 8.00 4.16 6.76
CA ILE A 83 9.17 3.30 6.55
C ILE A 83 8.78 2.02 5.80
N LEU A 84 7.70 1.35 6.22
CA LEU A 84 7.22 0.14 5.53
C LEU A 84 6.88 0.44 4.07
N THR A 85 6.10 1.51 3.84
CA THR A 85 5.69 1.86 2.48
C THR A 85 6.85 2.37 1.63
N PHE A 86 7.88 2.95 2.23
CA PHE A 86 9.11 3.31 1.55
C PHE A 86 9.80 2.07 0.95
N PHE A 87 9.98 1.01 1.75
CA PHE A 87 10.57 -0.24 1.26
C PHE A 87 9.73 -0.87 0.15
N LEU A 88 8.42 -0.96 0.35
CA LEU A 88 7.49 -1.44 -0.68
C LEU A 88 7.63 -0.64 -1.98
N MET A 89 7.63 0.69 -1.91
CA MET A 89 7.70 1.55 -3.08
C MET A 89 9.05 1.48 -3.79
N ILE A 90 10.17 1.46 -3.06
CA ILE A 90 11.50 1.29 -3.65
C ILE A 90 11.58 -0.03 -4.41
N VAL A 91 11.11 -1.13 -3.82
CA VAL A 91 11.09 -2.43 -4.51
C VAL A 91 10.25 -2.33 -5.78
N VAL A 92 9.02 -1.79 -5.70
CA VAL A 92 8.15 -1.61 -6.87
C VAL A 92 8.84 -0.82 -7.98
N LEU A 93 9.50 0.30 -7.65
CA LEU A 93 10.20 1.12 -8.64
C LEU A 93 11.36 0.35 -9.27
N CYS A 94 12.23 -0.25 -8.45
CA CYS A 94 13.43 -0.91 -8.94
C CYS A 94 13.16 -2.20 -9.72
N VAL A 95 12.11 -2.96 -9.40
CA VAL A 95 11.86 -4.27 -10.05
C VAL A 95 10.76 -4.23 -11.11
N ALA A 96 9.79 -3.32 -10.99
CA ALA A 96 8.61 -3.30 -11.86
C ALA A 96 8.55 -2.08 -12.78
N VAL A 97 9.22 -0.97 -12.45
CA VAL A 97 9.21 0.27 -13.25
C VAL A 97 10.54 0.49 -13.97
N ASP A 98 11.66 0.24 -13.30
CA ASP A 98 12.99 0.37 -13.90
C ASP A 98 13.23 -0.75 -14.92
N LYS A 99 13.68 -0.37 -16.12
CA LYS A 99 14.02 -1.31 -17.20
C LYS A 99 15.24 -2.17 -16.89
N ARG A 100 16.10 -1.71 -15.98
CA ARG A 100 17.25 -2.45 -15.46
C ARG A 100 16.82 -3.55 -14.47
N GLY A 101 15.63 -3.43 -13.90
CA GLY A 101 15.05 -4.40 -12.97
C GLY A 101 14.59 -5.69 -13.65
N SER A 102 14.52 -6.78 -12.87
CA SER A 102 13.96 -8.05 -13.35
C SER A 102 12.45 -8.10 -13.16
N SER A 103 11.72 -7.59 -14.16
CA SER A 103 10.25 -7.54 -14.15
C SER A 103 9.59 -8.93 -14.06
N GLN A 104 10.28 -9.99 -14.49
CA GLN A 104 9.80 -11.38 -14.42
C GLN A 104 9.60 -11.86 -12.98
N ILE A 105 10.41 -11.36 -12.05
CA ILE A 105 10.30 -11.70 -10.62
C ILE A 105 9.60 -10.61 -9.80
N ALA A 106 9.11 -9.54 -10.44
CA ALA A 106 8.55 -8.39 -9.75
C ALA A 106 7.45 -8.77 -8.76
N GLY A 107 6.53 -9.65 -9.16
CA GLY A 107 5.45 -10.08 -8.27
C GLY A 107 5.93 -10.89 -7.07
N LEU A 108 7.03 -11.62 -7.19
CA LEU A 108 7.65 -12.34 -6.07
C LEU A 108 8.40 -11.37 -5.14
N ALA A 109 9.20 -10.48 -5.70
CA ALA A 109 9.95 -9.47 -4.93
C ALA A 109 9.01 -8.54 -4.15
N ILE A 110 7.96 -8.04 -4.80
CA ILE A 110 6.92 -7.21 -4.16
C ILE A 110 6.15 -8.01 -3.11
N GLY A 111 5.90 -9.30 -3.34
CA GLY A 111 5.29 -10.17 -2.33
C GLY A 111 6.17 -10.32 -1.09
N PHE A 112 7.47 -10.53 -1.27
CA PHE A 112 8.41 -10.72 -0.15
C PHE A 112 8.63 -9.44 0.67
N VAL A 113 8.70 -8.26 0.05
CA VAL A 113 8.83 -7.02 0.81
C VAL A 113 7.57 -6.78 1.66
N ILE A 114 6.37 -7.06 1.15
CA ILE A 114 5.13 -6.98 1.94
C ILE A 114 5.18 -7.92 3.14
N VAL A 115 5.67 -9.16 2.96
CA VAL A 115 5.82 -10.12 4.08
C VAL A 115 6.83 -9.62 5.11
N MET A 116 7.96 -9.08 4.66
CA MET A 116 8.97 -8.48 5.52
C MET A 116 8.37 -7.31 6.33
N ASP A 117 7.63 -6.43 5.68
CA ASP A 117 6.98 -5.28 6.31
C ASP A 117 5.92 -5.71 7.34
N ILE A 118 5.17 -6.78 7.06
CA ILE A 118 4.23 -7.38 8.01
C ILE A 118 4.95 -7.91 9.24
N PHE A 119 6.09 -8.60 9.07
CA PHE A 119 6.88 -9.05 10.22
C PHE A 119 7.50 -7.89 11.02
N ALA A 120 7.89 -6.81 10.35
CA ALA A 120 8.51 -5.66 10.99
C ALA A 120 7.50 -4.77 11.75
N GLY A 121 6.36 -4.45 11.13
CA GLY A 121 5.41 -3.45 11.64
C GLY A 121 4.04 -4.00 12.03
N GLY A 122 3.75 -5.28 11.76
CA GLY A 122 2.43 -5.87 11.96
C GLY A 122 1.92 -5.76 13.40
N ALA A 123 2.78 -5.99 14.39
CA ALA A 123 2.42 -5.88 15.81
C ALA A 123 2.26 -4.42 16.30
N LEU A 124 2.75 -3.44 15.54
CA LEU A 124 2.77 -2.03 15.93
C LEU A 124 1.60 -1.25 15.31
N THR A 125 1.34 -1.45 14.01
CA THR A 125 0.30 -0.70 13.27
C THR A 125 -0.66 -1.61 12.50
N GLY A 126 -0.41 -2.91 12.43
CA GLY A 126 -1.08 -3.83 11.50
C GLY A 126 -0.49 -3.87 10.09
N ALA A 127 0.63 -3.16 9.86
CA ALA A 127 1.38 -3.10 8.59
C ALA A 127 0.47 -2.88 7.38
N ALA A 128 -0.15 -1.71 7.30
CA ALA A 128 -1.15 -1.43 6.29
C ALA A 128 -0.52 -1.17 4.92
N MET A 129 0.44 -0.24 4.86
CA MET A 129 1.13 0.29 3.68
C MET A 129 0.21 0.84 2.57
N ASN A 130 -1.11 0.72 2.73
CA ASN A 130 -2.08 0.84 1.67
C ASN A 130 -3.39 1.44 2.23
N PRO A 131 -3.71 2.70 1.88
CA PRO A 131 -4.95 3.33 2.33
C PRO A 131 -6.21 2.55 1.95
N ALA A 132 -6.27 1.94 0.76
CA ALA A 132 -7.45 1.17 0.33
C ALA A 132 -7.65 -0.12 1.14
N ARG A 133 -6.55 -0.76 1.59
CA ARG A 133 -6.56 -1.94 2.45
C ARG A 133 -7.12 -1.63 3.84
N VAL A 134 -7.01 -0.39 4.31
CA VAL A 134 -7.55 0.05 5.62
C VAL A 134 -8.97 0.57 5.47
N PHE A 135 -9.23 1.37 4.44
CA PHE A 135 -10.51 2.05 4.26
C PHE A 135 -11.69 1.09 4.13
N GLY A 136 -11.57 0.03 3.31
CA GLY A 136 -12.66 -0.92 3.09
C GLY A 136 -13.17 -1.57 4.40
N PRO A 137 -12.28 -2.20 5.19
CA PRO A 137 -12.61 -2.74 6.51
C PRO A 137 -13.12 -1.68 7.49
N ALA A 138 -12.46 -0.51 7.58
CA ALA A 138 -12.84 0.58 8.49
C ALA A 138 -14.28 1.06 8.24
N LEU A 139 -14.67 1.21 6.97
CA LEU A 139 -16.02 1.64 6.59
C LEU A 139 -17.09 0.61 6.95
N ILE A 140 -16.79 -0.69 6.84
CA ILE A 140 -17.78 -1.75 7.09
C ILE A 140 -17.88 -2.10 8.57
N GLU A 141 -16.77 -2.08 9.31
CA GLU A 141 -16.73 -2.34 10.76
C GLU A 141 -16.92 -1.08 11.61
N GLN A 142 -17.01 0.11 10.98
CA GLN A 142 -17.14 1.40 11.66
C GLN A 142 -15.97 1.72 12.63
N VAL A 143 -14.76 1.29 12.28
CA VAL A 143 -13.54 1.51 13.06
C VAL A 143 -12.69 2.58 12.39
N TRP A 144 -12.67 3.79 12.98
CA TRP A 144 -12.00 4.97 12.40
C TRP A 144 -10.88 5.53 13.28
N ASP A 145 -10.57 4.86 14.39
CA ASP A 145 -9.53 5.31 15.31
C ASP A 145 -8.17 5.40 14.62
N ASN A 146 -7.50 6.53 14.83
CA ASN A 146 -6.17 6.82 14.28
C ASN A 146 -6.05 6.63 12.76
N HIS A 147 -7.15 6.69 12.01
CA HIS A 147 -7.17 6.37 10.57
C HIS A 147 -6.20 7.22 9.74
N ILE A 148 -5.89 8.43 10.21
CA ILE A 148 -4.92 9.35 9.61
C ILE A 148 -3.53 8.72 9.44
N VAL A 149 -3.12 7.82 10.34
CA VAL A 149 -1.84 7.08 10.28
C VAL A 149 -1.70 6.35 8.95
N TYR A 150 -2.79 5.72 8.52
CA TYR A 150 -2.83 4.84 7.34
C TYR A 150 -3.01 5.58 6.02
N TRP A 151 -3.18 6.89 6.07
CA TRP A 151 -3.14 7.76 4.88
C TRP A 151 -1.83 8.52 4.80
N ILE A 152 -1.47 9.24 5.86
CA ILE A 152 -0.28 10.09 5.87
C ILE A 152 1.00 9.26 5.80
N GLY A 153 1.13 8.22 6.64
CA GLY A 153 2.33 7.38 6.69
C GLY A 153 2.64 6.77 5.32
N PRO A 154 1.72 5.98 4.74
CA PRO A 154 1.97 5.36 3.45
C PRO A 154 2.24 6.33 2.31
N ILE A 155 1.49 7.44 2.21
CA ILE A 155 1.71 8.45 1.17
C ILE A 155 3.10 9.09 1.33
N LEU A 156 3.47 9.47 2.55
CA LEU A 156 4.77 10.06 2.84
C LEU A 156 5.91 9.11 2.45
N GLY A 157 5.85 7.86 2.91
CA GLY A 157 6.84 6.83 2.59
C GLY A 157 6.99 6.59 1.09
N SER A 158 5.86 6.44 0.39
CA SER A 158 5.84 6.21 -1.05
C SER A 158 6.41 7.40 -1.85
N VAL A 159 6.06 8.63 -1.50
CA VAL A 159 6.56 9.83 -2.17
C VAL A 159 8.06 10.00 -1.94
N ILE A 160 8.54 9.81 -0.70
CA ILE A 160 9.98 9.87 -0.39
C ILE A 160 10.74 8.81 -1.21
N ALA A 161 10.26 7.56 -1.23
CA ALA A 161 10.86 6.49 -2.03
C ALA A 161 10.90 6.82 -3.53
N ALA A 162 9.81 7.39 -4.06
CA ALA A 162 9.74 7.80 -5.45
C ALA A 162 10.82 8.85 -5.80
N PHE A 163 11.02 9.84 -4.94
CA PHE A 163 12.04 10.86 -5.14
C PHE A 163 13.46 10.35 -4.93
N VAL A 164 13.69 9.47 -3.95
CA VAL A 164 14.98 8.78 -3.80
C VAL A 164 15.32 8.00 -5.06
N TYR A 165 14.37 7.22 -5.59
CA TYR A 165 14.56 6.54 -6.86
C TYR A 165 14.89 7.51 -7.99
N LYS A 166 14.08 8.55 -8.20
CA LYS A 166 14.23 9.49 -9.32
C LYS A 166 15.55 10.27 -9.31
N TYR A 167 16.01 10.70 -8.14
CA TYR A 167 17.16 11.61 -8.05
C TYR A 167 18.46 10.94 -7.64
N VAL A 168 18.41 9.72 -7.09
CA VAL A 168 19.60 9.02 -6.58
C VAL A 168 19.86 7.73 -7.34
N LEU A 169 18.81 6.95 -7.67
CA LEU A 169 18.98 5.59 -8.20
C LEU A 169 18.78 5.48 -9.70
N SER A 170 17.88 6.27 -10.29
CA SER A 170 17.60 6.17 -11.72
C SER A 170 18.70 6.86 -12.53
N ASP A 171 19.33 6.11 -13.42
CA ASP A 171 20.24 6.65 -14.45
C ASP A 171 19.47 7.29 -15.61
N GLU A 172 18.41 8.05 -15.32
CA GLU A 172 17.79 8.92 -16.33
C GLU A 172 18.73 10.10 -16.57
N SER A 173 19.83 9.84 -17.28
CA SER A 173 20.61 10.87 -17.93
C SER A 173 19.71 11.59 -18.94
N GLN A 174 19.19 12.75 -18.52
CA GLN A 174 18.54 13.83 -19.30
C GLN A 174 17.36 13.44 -20.21
#